data_AF-A0A7S3FHI5-F1
#
_entry.id   AF-A0A7S3FHI5-F1
#
_cell.length_a   1.000
_cell.length_b   1.000
_cell.length_c   1.000
_cell.angle_alpha   90.00
_cell.angle_beta   90.00
_cell.angle_gamma   90.00
#
_symmetry.space_group_name_H-M   'P 1'
#
loop_
_entity.id
_entity.type
_entity.pdbx_description
1 polymer ?
#
loop_
_entity_poly.entity_id
_entity_poly.type
_entity_poly.pdbx_seq_one_letter_code
_entity_poly.pdbx_strand_id
1 'polypeptide(L)'
;WREHGGGRVNSGATPIGDLWPSPRSRHACTASGLRMFCFGGGMVSGGPSPTQATMDAMGDLWAYTPPPPPERSGDCFDRSADPGEWSLLAPAADAAPHGRFDHSLVAVRRAGADGDQSEAALVVFGGTARRVVGAAQTADAAEVEFDDVWYGVVDLGAALVAWRQVFPAEG
;
A
#
# COMPACT_ATOMS: atom_id res chain seq x y z
N TRP A 1 24.98 10.92 -0.41
CA TRP A 1 24.12 11.05 -1.60
C TRP A 1 24.91 10.60 -2.81
N ARG A 2 24.74 9.34 -3.20
CA ARG A 2 25.14 8.87 -4.54
C ARG A 2 23.85 8.63 -5.30
N GLU A 3 23.69 9.37 -6.38
CA GLU A 3 22.65 9.18 -7.37
C GLU A 3 22.85 7.80 -8.00
N HIS A 4 21.90 6.88 -7.77
CA HIS A 4 21.73 5.76 -8.67
C HIS A 4 20.91 6.27 -9.85
N GLY A 5 21.58 6.31 -11.01
CA GLY A 5 21.09 6.89 -12.25
C GLY A 5 19.74 6.34 -12.69
N GLY A 6 18.97 7.23 -13.34
CA GLY A 6 17.65 6.94 -13.86
C GLY A 6 17.64 5.79 -14.87
N GLY A 7 16.79 4.80 -14.60
CA GLY A 7 16.23 3.92 -15.61
C GLY A 7 14.77 4.31 -15.81
N ARG A 8 14.42 4.74 -17.03
CA ARG A 8 13.02 4.78 -17.48
C ARG A 8 12.48 3.35 -17.41
N VAL A 9 11.53 3.07 -16.51
CA VAL A 9 10.72 1.85 -16.57
C VAL A 9 9.71 2.03 -17.70
N ASN A 10 10.00 1.40 -18.84
CA ASN A 10 9.05 1.27 -19.94
C ASN A 10 7.91 0.33 -19.55
N SER A 11 6.71 0.74 -19.95
CA SER A 11 5.45 0.00 -19.96
C SER A 11 5.59 -1.41 -20.54
N GLY A 12 5.21 -2.42 -19.76
CA GLY A 12 5.12 -3.81 -20.20
C GLY A 12 5.17 -4.76 -19.00
N ALA A 13 4.01 -5.29 -18.62
CA ALA A 13 3.90 -6.24 -17.52
C ALA A 13 4.75 -7.50 -17.75
N THR A 14 5.67 -7.76 -16.83
CA THR A 14 6.08 -9.12 -16.45
C THR A 14 6.25 -9.13 -14.93
N PRO A 15 5.57 -10.03 -14.19
CA PRO A 15 5.73 -10.13 -12.75
C PRO A 15 6.95 -11.00 -12.38
N ILE A 16 7.39 -10.81 -11.12
CA ILE A 16 8.21 -11.70 -10.26
C ILE A 16 9.72 -11.42 -10.22
N GLY A 17 10.15 -10.92 -9.05
CA GLY A 17 11.54 -10.85 -8.58
C GLY A 17 11.75 -9.74 -7.54
N ASP A 18 11.53 -10.09 -6.27
CA ASP A 18 11.98 -9.40 -5.04
C ASP A 18 11.14 -8.24 -4.42
N LEU A 19 10.24 -8.64 -3.50
CA LEU A 19 9.97 -8.15 -2.12
C LEU A 19 9.59 -6.68 -1.85
N TRP A 20 9.17 -5.86 -2.83
CA TRP A 20 8.97 -4.41 -2.61
C TRP A 20 7.72 -3.90 -3.34
N PRO A 21 6.97 -2.91 -2.80
CA PRO A 21 5.86 -2.29 -3.50
C PRO A 21 6.33 -1.66 -4.81
N SER A 22 5.57 -1.84 -5.89
CA SER A 22 5.87 -1.18 -7.16
C SER A 22 5.86 0.35 -7.04
N PRO A 23 6.67 1.09 -7.84
CA PRO A 23 6.69 2.55 -7.80
C PRO A 23 5.30 3.16 -7.99
N ARG A 24 4.93 4.06 -7.08
CA ARG A 24 3.59 4.67 -6.99
C ARG A 24 3.63 6.02 -6.29
N SER A 25 2.69 6.90 -6.63
CA SER A 25 2.47 8.18 -5.93
C SER A 25 1.10 8.19 -5.27
N ARG A 26 0.80 9.20 -4.44
CA ARG A 26 -0.53 9.40 -3.84
C ARG A 26 -1.06 8.19 -3.04
N HIS A 27 -0.14 7.35 -2.55
CA HIS A 27 -0.42 6.27 -1.61
C HIS A 27 -0.48 6.83 -0.18
N ALA A 28 -1.09 6.09 0.73
CA ALA A 28 -1.05 6.42 2.15
C ALA A 28 -0.19 5.42 2.92
N CYS A 29 0.64 5.94 3.83
CA CYS A 29 1.44 5.14 4.73
C CYS A 29 1.07 5.44 6.18
N THR A 30 1.12 4.42 7.03
CA THR A 30 0.97 4.54 8.48
C THR A 30 1.93 3.60 9.19
N ALA A 31 2.04 3.68 10.51
CA ALA A 31 2.91 2.79 11.28
C ALA A 31 2.24 2.34 12.57
N SER A 32 2.51 1.08 12.96
CA SER A 32 2.14 0.52 14.26
C SER A 32 3.35 -0.17 14.85
N GLY A 33 3.81 0.31 16.02
CA GLY A 33 5.08 -0.15 16.60
C GLY A 33 6.24 0.14 15.64
N LEU A 34 7.03 -0.90 15.33
CA LEU A 34 8.15 -0.81 14.39
C LEU A 34 7.75 -1.16 12.94
N ARG A 35 6.47 -1.42 12.65
CA ARG A 35 6.03 -1.79 11.30
C ARG A 35 5.41 -0.60 10.59
N MET A 36 5.72 -0.44 9.31
CA MET A 36 5.06 0.53 8.43
C MET A 36 4.13 -0.21 7.48
N PHE A 37 2.97 0.38 7.19
CA PHE A 37 1.99 -0.15 6.26
C PHE A 37 1.79 0.87 5.14
N CYS A 38 1.69 0.41 3.90
CA CYS A 38 1.45 1.22 2.71
C CYS A 38 0.27 0.64 1.94
N PHE A 39 -0.76 1.45 1.69
CA PHE A 39 -1.94 1.04 0.94
C PHE A 39 -2.12 1.92 -0.30
N GLY A 40 -2.53 1.27 -1.38
CA GLY A 40 -3.00 1.89 -2.60
C GLY A 40 -2.00 2.83 -3.27
N GLY A 41 -2.50 3.97 -3.76
CA GLY A 41 -1.76 4.91 -4.60
C GLY A 41 -2.01 4.70 -6.08
N GLY A 42 -1.32 5.49 -6.89
CA GLY A 42 -1.44 5.49 -8.33
C GLY A 42 -0.13 5.16 -9.03
N MET A 43 -0.18 4.27 -10.02
CA MET A 43 0.89 4.10 -10.99
C MET A 43 0.52 4.88 -12.25
N VAL A 44 1.44 5.72 -12.72
CA VAL A 44 1.26 6.38 -14.02
C VAL A 44 1.48 5.33 -15.11
N SER A 45 0.42 4.91 -15.76
CA SER A 45 0.43 4.13 -17.00
C SER A 45 0.36 5.11 -18.17
N GLY A 46 1.41 5.16 -18.99
CA GLY A 46 1.52 6.15 -20.08
C GLY A 46 1.76 5.51 -21.43
N GLY A 47 0.78 5.62 -22.32
CA GLY A 47 1.00 5.53 -23.77
C GLY A 47 1.95 6.64 -24.27
N PRO A 48 2.26 6.70 -25.57
CA PRO A 48 3.40 7.44 -26.12
C PRO A 48 3.34 8.99 -25.98
N SER A 49 2.34 9.60 -25.32
CA SER A 49 2.24 11.05 -25.14
C SER A 49 1.80 11.47 -23.72
N PRO A 50 2.28 12.63 -23.22
CA PRO A 50 1.98 13.13 -21.87
C PRO A 50 0.51 13.50 -21.65
N THR A 51 -0.29 13.65 -22.70
CA THR A 51 -1.75 13.89 -22.64
C THR A 51 -2.57 12.60 -22.48
N GLN A 52 -1.93 11.42 -22.52
CA GLN A 52 -2.57 10.10 -22.36
C GLN A 52 -2.09 9.35 -21.11
N ALA A 53 -1.32 10.01 -20.23
CA ALA A 53 -0.92 9.41 -18.97
C ALA A 53 -2.16 9.19 -18.08
N THR A 54 -2.53 7.93 -17.89
CA THR A 54 -3.56 7.51 -16.94
C THR A 54 -2.90 7.12 -15.61
N MET A 55 -3.61 7.34 -14.51
CA MET A 55 -3.17 6.89 -13.19
C MET A 55 -4.08 5.74 -12.76
N ASP A 56 -3.54 4.53 -12.74
CA ASP A 56 -4.27 3.35 -12.31
C ASP A 56 -4.17 3.21 -10.80
N ALA A 57 -5.31 3.12 -10.14
CA ALA A 57 -5.38 3.01 -8.70
C ALA A 57 -4.99 1.59 -8.26
N MET A 58 -4.06 1.52 -7.32
CA MET A 58 -3.58 0.28 -6.72
C MET A 58 -4.42 -0.04 -5.49
N GLY A 59 -4.67 -1.33 -5.23
CA GLY A 59 -5.47 -1.83 -4.10
C GLY A 59 -4.75 -2.87 -3.25
N ASP A 60 -3.43 -2.98 -3.40
CA ASP A 60 -2.55 -3.82 -2.60
C ASP A 60 -2.17 -3.13 -1.28
N LEU A 61 -2.04 -3.93 -0.23
CA LEU A 61 -1.54 -3.53 1.08
C LEU A 61 -0.17 -4.16 1.31
N TRP A 62 0.82 -3.35 1.65
CA TRP A 62 2.17 -3.79 1.95
C TRP A 62 2.54 -3.47 3.39
N ALA A 63 3.28 -4.38 4.03
CA ALA A 63 3.88 -4.18 5.34
C ALA A 63 5.40 -4.19 5.22
N TYR A 64 6.05 -3.21 5.85
CA TYR A 64 7.50 -3.16 6.01
C TYR A 64 7.90 -3.56 7.43
N THR A 65 8.82 -4.52 7.49
CA THR A 65 9.51 -5.00 8.68
C THR A 65 10.93 -4.45 8.66
N PRO A 66 11.28 -3.46 9.50
CA PRO A 66 12.66 -3.05 9.64
C PRO A 66 13.51 -4.20 10.17
N PRO A 67 14.81 -4.19 9.83
CA PRO A 67 15.77 -5.14 10.39
C PRO A 67 15.79 -5.01 11.92
N PRO A 68 16.23 -6.06 12.64
CA PRO A 68 16.52 -5.93 14.05
C PRO A 68 17.54 -4.80 14.27
N PRO A 69 17.44 -4.04 15.39
CA PRO A 69 18.44 -3.04 15.70
C PRO A 69 19.82 -3.72 15.77
N PRO A 70 20.89 -3.06 15.27
CA PRO A 70 22.23 -3.63 15.36
C PRO A 70 22.56 -3.90 16.83
N GLU A 71 23.22 -5.04 17.11
CA GLU A 71 23.78 -5.27 18.43
C GLU A 71 24.70 -4.10 18.78
N ARG A 72 24.52 -3.56 19.98
CA ARG A 72 25.12 -2.30 20.44
C ARG A 72 26.66 -2.35 20.36
N SER A 73 27.22 -1.98 19.22
CA SER A 73 28.62 -1.56 19.17
C SER A 73 28.67 -0.16 19.82
N GLY A 74 29.66 0.08 20.67
CA GLY A 74 29.72 1.26 21.54
C GLY A 74 29.83 2.60 20.81
N ASP A 75 29.89 2.59 19.48
CA ASP A 75 30.18 3.76 18.66
C ASP A 75 29.07 3.96 17.60
N CYS A 76 28.51 5.16 17.58
CA CYS A 76 27.62 5.76 16.57
C CYS A 76 26.99 4.88 15.47
N PHE A 77 25.65 4.73 15.51
CA PHE A 77 24.74 4.42 14.38
C PHE A 77 25.34 3.59 13.24
N ASP A 78 25.74 2.36 13.53
CA ASP A 78 26.10 1.41 12.48
C ASP A 78 24.92 1.26 11.51
N ARG A 79 25.18 1.46 10.22
CA ARG A 79 24.20 1.19 9.17
C ARG A 79 23.90 -0.30 9.20
N SER A 80 22.66 -0.69 9.53
CA SER A 80 22.20 -2.05 9.28
C SER A 80 22.45 -2.39 7.81
N ALA A 81 23.21 -3.44 7.54
CA ALA A 81 23.41 -3.97 6.18
C ALA A 81 22.14 -4.66 5.66
N ASP A 82 21.24 -5.04 6.56
CA ASP A 82 19.93 -5.60 6.25
C ASP A 82 18.95 -4.44 5.96
N PRO A 83 18.36 -4.37 4.75
CA PRO A 83 17.39 -3.34 4.38
C PRO A 83 16.01 -3.52 5.02
N GLY A 84 15.77 -4.62 5.75
CA GLY A 84 14.44 -5.04 6.18
C GLY A 84 13.66 -5.70 5.04
N GLU A 85 12.43 -6.09 5.34
CA GLU A 85 11.60 -6.90 4.45
C GLU A 85 10.27 -6.21 4.17
N TRP A 86 9.78 -6.28 2.93
CA TRP A 86 8.36 -6.04 2.67
C TRP A 86 7.59 -7.33 2.39
N SER A 87 6.37 -7.35 2.89
CA SER A 87 5.40 -8.42 2.68
C SER A 87 4.13 -7.83 2.07
N LEU A 88 3.67 -8.44 0.97
CA LEU A 88 2.34 -8.17 0.43
C LEU A 88 1.30 -8.87 1.31
N LEU A 89 0.34 -8.13 1.82
CA LEU A 89 -0.75 -8.65 2.65
C LEU A 89 -1.97 -8.95 1.79
N ALA A 90 -2.32 -10.23 1.68
CA ALA A 90 -3.48 -10.65 0.92
C ALA A 90 -4.78 -10.49 1.75
N PRO A 91 -5.90 -10.10 1.13
CA PRO A 91 -7.20 -10.17 1.79
C PRO A 91 -7.51 -11.61 2.23
N ALA A 92 -7.92 -11.79 3.49
CA ALA A 92 -8.31 -13.10 4.01
C ALA A 92 -9.65 -13.61 3.44
N ALA A 93 -10.41 -12.73 2.79
CA ALA A 93 -11.68 -12.99 2.12
C ALA A 93 -11.82 -12.10 0.87
N ASP A 94 -12.82 -12.38 0.04
CA ASP A 94 -13.03 -11.66 -1.24
C ASP A 94 -13.35 -10.16 -1.09
N ALA A 95 -13.74 -9.71 0.11
CA ALA A 95 -14.04 -8.32 0.39
C ALA A 95 -12.79 -7.55 0.82
N ALA A 96 -12.46 -6.47 0.11
CA ALA A 96 -11.37 -5.56 0.42
C ALA A 96 -11.70 -4.14 -0.09
N PRO A 97 -11.10 -3.08 0.50
CA PRO A 97 -11.22 -1.73 -0.07
C PRO A 97 -10.73 -1.72 -1.52
N HIS A 98 -11.50 -1.07 -2.39
CA HIS A 98 -11.08 -0.83 -3.77
C HIS A 98 -9.74 -0.08 -3.81
N GLY A 99 -8.98 -0.34 -4.88
CA GLY A 99 -7.78 0.43 -5.16
C GLY A 99 -8.10 1.91 -5.32
N ARG A 100 -7.30 2.76 -4.67
CA ARG A 100 -7.56 4.20 -4.54
C ARG A 100 -6.27 4.97 -4.28
N PHE A 101 -6.28 6.24 -4.67
CA PHE A 101 -5.24 7.21 -4.35
C PHE A 101 -5.85 8.39 -3.57
N ASP A 102 -5.01 9.26 -2.98
CA ASP A 102 -5.44 10.41 -2.17
C ASP A 102 -6.39 10.07 -1.00
N HIS A 103 -6.26 8.85 -0.49
CA HIS A 103 -6.99 8.36 0.67
C HIS A 103 -6.18 8.55 1.95
N SER A 104 -6.79 8.25 3.08
CA SER A 104 -6.12 8.17 4.38
C SER A 104 -6.00 6.72 4.84
N LEU A 105 -4.86 6.40 5.46
CA LEU A 105 -4.60 5.12 6.11
C LEU A 105 -4.15 5.40 7.55
N VAL A 106 -4.82 4.78 8.52
CA VAL A 106 -4.54 4.98 9.95
C VAL A 106 -4.33 3.62 10.62
N ALA A 107 -3.20 3.46 11.30
CA ALA A 107 -2.99 2.33 12.18
C ALA A 107 -3.64 2.55 13.53
N VAL A 108 -4.38 1.54 13.98
CA VAL A 108 -4.96 1.46 15.32
C VAL A 108 -4.31 0.29 16.04
N ARG A 109 -3.81 0.56 17.24
CA ARG A 109 -3.26 -0.48 18.10
C ARG A 109 -4.39 -1.33 18.66
N ARG A 110 -4.31 -2.64 18.49
CA ARG A 110 -5.28 -3.59 19.04
C ARG A 110 -4.59 -4.50 20.04
N ALA A 111 -5.27 -4.81 21.14
CA ALA A 111 -4.87 -5.92 21.98
C ALA A 111 -5.13 -7.22 21.20
N GLY A 112 -4.14 -8.11 21.11
CA GLY A 112 -4.36 -9.45 20.57
C GLY A 112 -5.33 -10.25 21.44
N ALA A 113 -5.83 -11.37 20.93
CA ALA A 113 -6.76 -12.24 21.67
C ALA A 113 -6.22 -12.69 23.04
N ASP A 114 -4.89 -12.77 23.18
CA ASP A 114 -4.20 -13.21 24.40
C ASP A 114 -3.68 -12.06 25.27
N GLY A 115 -4.06 -10.81 24.97
CA GLY A 115 -3.59 -9.63 25.69
C GLY A 115 -2.13 -9.25 25.40
N ASP A 116 -1.41 -10.06 24.61
CA ASP A 116 -0.10 -9.69 24.09
C ASP A 116 -0.24 -8.67 22.95
N GLN A 117 0.67 -7.71 22.98
CA GLN A 117 0.61 -6.48 22.22
C GLN A 117 1.25 -6.68 20.84
N SER A 118 0.53 -7.13 19.80
CA SER A 118 1.10 -7.05 18.43
C SER A 118 0.15 -7.08 17.23
N GLU A 119 -1.17 -6.98 17.37
CA GLU A 119 -2.03 -6.86 16.18
C GLU A 119 -2.14 -5.40 15.73
N ALA A 120 -1.75 -5.13 14.49
CA ALA A 120 -2.08 -3.88 13.84
C ALA A 120 -3.47 -3.98 13.22
N ALA A 121 -4.36 -3.06 13.59
CA ALA A 121 -5.55 -2.80 12.81
C ALA A 121 -5.32 -1.58 11.93
N LEU A 122 -5.95 -1.55 10.76
CA LEU A 122 -5.84 -0.48 9.79
C LEU A 122 -7.22 0.07 9.49
N VAL A 123 -7.34 1.38 9.39
CA VAL A 123 -8.53 2.08 8.92
C VAL A 123 -8.19 2.78 7.62
N VAL A 124 -8.96 2.50 6.57
CA VAL A 124 -8.87 3.16 5.27
C VAL A 124 -10.16 3.94 5.04
N PHE A 125 -10.04 5.19 4.63
CA PHE A 125 -11.19 6.03 4.28
C PHE A 125 -10.82 7.10 3.26
N GLY A 126 -11.83 7.58 2.53
CA GLY A 126 -11.65 8.62 1.53
C GLY A 126 -10.94 8.12 0.27
N GLY A 127 -10.50 9.11 -0.51
CA GLY A 127 -9.72 8.94 -1.72
C GLY A 127 -10.57 8.75 -2.96
N THR A 128 -9.88 8.58 -4.08
CA THR A 128 -10.52 8.51 -5.38
C THR A 128 -9.89 7.42 -6.23
N ALA A 129 -10.63 6.96 -7.23
CA ALA A 129 -10.10 6.12 -8.29
C ALA A 129 -10.75 6.50 -9.61
N ARG A 130 -10.02 6.28 -10.70
CA ARG A 130 -10.58 6.49 -12.03
C ARG A 130 -11.34 5.23 -12.46
N ARG A 131 -12.62 5.37 -12.79
CA ARG A 131 -13.41 4.25 -13.33
C ARG A 131 -13.17 4.14 -14.83
N VAL A 132 -12.33 3.20 -15.24
CA VAL A 132 -12.20 2.84 -16.66
C VAL A 132 -13.43 2.02 -17.05
N VAL A 133 -14.41 2.64 -17.71
CA VAL A 133 -15.59 1.95 -18.25
C VAL A 133 -15.24 1.38 -19.62
N GLY A 134 -14.93 0.08 -19.67
CA GLY A 134 -14.68 -0.66 -20.92
C GLY A 134 -13.23 -0.63 -21.42
N ALA A 135 -12.94 -1.41 -22.47
CA ALA A 135 -11.59 -1.60 -23.03
C ALA A 135 -11.01 -0.35 -23.75
N ALA A 136 -11.73 0.77 -23.75
CA ALA A 136 -11.27 2.02 -24.33
C ALA A 136 -10.76 2.94 -23.21
N GLN A 137 -9.44 3.09 -23.14
CA GLN A 137 -8.76 4.16 -22.40
C GLN A 137 -9.15 5.51 -23.01
N THR A 138 -10.38 5.97 -22.72
CA THR A 138 -10.86 7.28 -23.16
C THR A 138 -10.57 8.30 -22.07
N ALA A 139 -10.21 9.50 -22.50
CA ALA A 139 -9.87 10.63 -21.63
C ALA A 139 -11.02 11.09 -20.70
N ASP A 140 -12.19 10.46 -20.79
CA ASP A 140 -13.43 10.79 -20.06
C ASP A 140 -13.76 9.81 -18.92
N ALA A 141 -12.85 8.91 -18.54
CA ALA A 141 -13.07 8.05 -17.38
C ALA A 141 -13.31 8.91 -16.12
N ALA A 142 -14.53 8.84 -15.59
CA ALA A 142 -14.96 9.61 -14.43
C ALA A 142 -14.16 9.20 -13.19
N GLU A 143 -13.75 10.19 -12.41
CA GLU A 143 -13.21 9.97 -11.08
C GLU A 143 -14.36 9.59 -10.15
N VAL A 144 -14.18 8.49 -9.42
CA VAL A 144 -15.08 8.01 -8.39
C VAL A 144 -14.45 8.39 -7.06
N GLU A 145 -15.16 9.19 -6.27
CA GLU A 145 -14.81 9.45 -4.88
C GLU A 145 -15.34 8.31 -4.01
N PHE A 146 -14.56 7.94 -3.00
CA PHE A 146 -14.95 6.95 -2.01
C PHE A 146 -15.21 7.64 -0.68
N ASP A 147 -16.42 7.51 -0.18
CA ASP A 147 -16.88 7.92 1.16
C ASP A 147 -17.04 6.71 2.10
N ASP A 148 -16.67 5.51 1.65
CA ASP A 148 -16.64 4.30 2.45
C ASP A 148 -15.51 4.31 3.49
N VAL A 149 -15.71 3.49 4.54
CA VAL A 149 -14.70 3.26 5.58
C VAL A 149 -14.48 1.77 5.76
N TRP A 150 -13.21 1.36 5.73
CA TRP A 150 -12.78 -0.01 5.90
C TRP A 150 -11.91 -0.17 7.14
N TYR A 151 -12.14 -1.26 7.87
CA TYR A 151 -11.34 -1.67 9.01
C TYR A 151 -10.72 -3.04 8.72
N GLY A 152 -9.40 -3.14 8.79
CA GLY A 152 -8.64 -4.36 8.50
C GLY A 152 -7.86 -4.82 9.70
N VAL A 153 -7.97 -6.10 10.08
CA VAL A 153 -7.10 -6.72 11.09
C VAL A 153 -5.96 -7.43 10.38
N VAL A 154 -4.72 -7.09 10.72
CA VAL A 154 -3.53 -7.66 10.08
C VAL A 154 -3.02 -8.87 10.85
N ASP A 155 -2.78 -9.97 10.13
CA ASP A 155 -2.00 -11.11 10.57
C ASP A 155 -0.68 -11.15 9.77
N LEU A 156 0.40 -10.68 10.39
CA LEU A 156 1.72 -10.67 9.76
C LEU A 156 2.34 -12.06 9.64
N GLY A 157 1.97 -13.02 10.51
CA GLY A 157 2.48 -14.38 10.45
C GLY A 157 1.93 -15.14 9.25
N ALA A 158 0.66 -14.88 8.90
CA ALA A 158 0.03 -15.42 7.70
C ALA A 158 0.17 -14.54 6.45
N ALA A 159 0.71 -13.34 6.58
CA ALA A 159 0.71 -12.30 5.54
C ALA A 159 -0.71 -11.99 5.01
N LEU A 160 -1.67 -11.87 5.93
CA LEU A 160 -3.09 -11.64 5.61
C LEU A 160 -3.62 -10.37 6.27
N VAL A 161 -4.71 -9.85 5.68
CA VAL A 161 -5.55 -8.82 6.28
C VAL A 161 -7.02 -9.18 6.17
N ALA A 162 -7.72 -9.21 7.29
CA ALA A 162 -9.16 -9.45 7.36
C ALA A 162 -9.90 -8.11 7.33
N TRP A 163 -10.43 -7.75 6.18
CA TRP A 163 -11.17 -6.51 5.96
C TRP A 163 -12.64 -6.63 6.35
N ARG A 164 -13.18 -5.55 6.89
CA ARG A 164 -14.61 -5.32 7.09
C ARG A 164 -14.94 -3.88 6.73
N GLN A 165 -15.92 -3.68 5.87
CA GLN A 165 -16.49 -2.37 5.63
C GLN A 165 -17.31 -1.95 6.85
N VAL A 166 -17.02 -0.78 7.39
CA VAL A 166 -17.67 -0.22 8.59
C VAL A 166 -18.80 0.72 8.19
N PHE A 167 -18.56 1.55 7.18
CA PHE A 167 -19.56 2.42 6.57
C PHE A 167 -19.58 2.16 5.05
N PRO A 168 -20.74 1.80 4.48
CA PRO A 168 -20.87 1.71 3.02
C PRO A 168 -20.82 3.10 2.40
N ALA A 169 -20.45 3.16 1.11
CA ALA A 169 -20.55 4.39 0.34
C ALA A 169 -22.03 4.84 0.26
N GLU A 170 -22.31 6.13 0.45
CA GLU A 170 -23.63 6.70 0.15
C GLU A 170 -23.83 6.68 -1.37
N GLY A 171 -24.92 6.04 -1.83
CA GLY A 171 -25.20 5.77 -3.24
C GLY A 171 -25.76 6.95 -4.03
#